data_AF-A0A962M807-F1
#
_entry.id   AF-A0A962M807-F1
#
_cell.length_a   1.000
_cell.length_b   1.000
_cell.length_c   1.000
_cell.angle_alpha   90.00
_cell.angle_beta   90.00
_cell.angle_gamma   90.00
#
_symmetry.space_group_name_H-M   'P 1'
#
loop_
_entity.id
_entity.type
_entity.pdbx_description
1 polymer ?
#
loop_
_entity_poly.entity_id
_entity_poly.type
_entity_poly.pdbx_seq_one_letter_code
_entity_poly.pdbx_strand_id
1 'polypeptide(L)'
;MKYSTGIILQSALMHGLIPGKYVYTVSVRCNYLYKFFKPGTRILLGLIKQRLVFSQITKIFLENDRACFVRAAGTYTRIFQIHRDLGLATCKLPSGLEVYIALDS
;
A
#
# COMPACT_ATOMS: atom_id res chain seq x y z
N MET A 1 3.87 -3.25 15.82
CA MET A 1 3.54 -4.62 15.35
C MET A 1 4.69 -5.55 15.71
N LYS A 2 4.38 -6.78 16.17
CA LYS A 2 5.37 -7.84 16.42
C LYS A 2 5.37 -8.81 15.24
N TYR A 3 6.54 -9.08 14.68
CA TYR A 3 6.72 -10.04 13.59
C TYR A 3 6.91 -11.45 14.15
N SER A 4 6.73 -12.47 13.30
CA SER A 4 7.01 -13.87 13.64
C SER A 4 8.46 -14.11 14.06
N THR A 5 9.38 -13.31 13.53
CA THR A 5 10.81 -13.27 13.91
C THR A 5 11.06 -12.71 15.32
N GLY A 6 10.03 -12.19 16.00
CA GLY A 6 10.14 -11.56 17.32
C GLY A 6 10.44 -10.06 17.29
N ILE A 7 10.85 -9.52 16.13
CA ILE A 7 11.16 -8.10 15.95
C ILE A 7 9.89 -7.25 16.16
N ILE A 8 10.03 -6.12 16.84
CA ILE A 8 8.95 -5.16 17.06
C ILE A 8 9.26 -3.88 16.28
N LEU A 9 8.34 -3.47 15.40
CA LEU A 9 8.43 -2.20 14.68
C LEU A 9 7.19 -1.33 14.94
N GLN A 10 7.41 -0.02 15.03
CA GLN A 10 6.33 0.95 15.03
C GLN A 10 5.89 1.23 13.59
N SER A 11 4.58 1.32 13.37
CA SER A 11 3.96 1.60 12.08
C SER A 11 2.71 2.42 12.31
N ALA A 12 2.41 3.34 11.41
CA ALA A 12 1.13 4.03 11.46
C ALA A 12 -0.01 3.00 11.31
N LEU A 13 -1.04 3.12 12.14
CA LEU A 13 -2.14 2.15 12.22
C LEU A 13 -3.17 2.45 11.14
N MET A 14 -3.68 1.39 10.51
CA MET A 14 -4.81 1.50 9.60
C MET A 14 -6.12 1.58 10.39
N HIS A 15 -7.10 2.28 9.83
CA HIS A 15 -8.43 2.36 10.43
C HIS A 15 -9.06 0.96 10.54
N GLY A 16 -9.69 0.67 11.69
CA GLY A 16 -10.32 -0.62 11.96
C GLY A 16 -9.37 -1.75 12.36
N LEU A 17 -8.07 -1.48 12.55
CA LEU A 17 -7.14 -2.46 13.10
C LEU A 17 -7.27 -2.51 14.64
N ILE A 18 -7.43 -3.72 15.18
CA ILE A 18 -7.64 -3.98 16.61
C ILE A 18 -6.49 -4.83 17.13
N PRO A 19 -6.04 -4.67 18.40
CA PRO A 19 -5.07 -5.56 19.02
C PRO A 19 -5.43 -7.05 18.85
N GLY A 20 -4.43 -7.90 18.62
CA GLY A 20 -4.61 -9.34 18.40
C GLY A 20 -4.93 -9.73 16.95
N LYS A 21 -5.19 -8.79 16.04
CA LYS A 21 -5.36 -9.10 14.61
C LYS A 21 -4.02 -9.38 13.93
N TYR A 22 -4.00 -10.41 13.09
CA TYR A 22 -2.90 -10.72 12.19
C TYR A 22 -2.95 -9.85 10.94
N VAL A 23 -1.79 -9.30 10.58
CA VAL A 23 -1.56 -8.49 9.39
C VAL A 23 -0.47 -9.15 8.57
N TYR A 24 -0.61 -9.14 7.25
CA TYR A 24 0.31 -9.80 6.33
C TYR A 24 0.99 -8.78 5.43
N THR A 25 2.21 -9.11 4.99
CA THR A 25 2.90 -8.43 3.90
C THR A 25 3.00 -9.42 2.75
N VAL A 26 2.44 -9.05 1.59
CA VAL A 26 2.45 -9.86 0.38
C VAL A 26 3.38 -9.21 -0.63
N SER A 27 4.60 -9.73 -0.75
CA SER A 27 5.65 -9.26 -1.67
C SER A 27 5.68 -10.01 -3.01
N VAL A 28 4.83 -11.02 -3.21
CA VAL A 28 4.88 -11.91 -4.37
C VAL A 28 3.50 -12.07 -5.00
N ARG A 29 3.46 -12.30 -6.32
CA ARG A 29 2.22 -12.66 -7.04
C ARG A 29 1.66 -13.95 -6.46
N CYS A 30 0.45 -13.89 -5.89
CA CYS A 30 -0.25 -15.04 -5.37
C CYS A 30 -1.61 -15.20 -6.06
N ASN A 31 -1.94 -16.41 -6.51
CA ASN A 31 -3.22 -16.70 -7.18
C ASN A 31 -4.46 -16.44 -6.28
N TYR A 32 -4.27 -16.31 -4.96
CA TYR A 32 -5.33 -16.06 -3.99
C TYR A 32 -5.21 -14.70 -3.28
N LEU A 33 -4.64 -13.68 -3.94
CA LEU A 33 -4.46 -12.31 -3.41
C LEU A 33 -5.71 -11.74 -2.70
N TYR A 34 -6.90 -12.08 -3.19
CA TYR A 34 -8.16 -11.59 -2.60
C TYR A 34 -8.39 -12.02 -1.15
N LYS A 35 -7.85 -13.16 -0.72
CA LYS A 35 -7.93 -13.63 0.67
C LYS A 35 -7.10 -12.78 1.63
N PHE A 36 -6.16 -12.01 1.08
CA PHE A 36 -5.23 -11.16 1.81
C PHE A 36 -5.65 -9.68 1.81
N PHE A 37 -6.70 -9.25 1.09
CA PHE A 37 -7.20 -7.87 1.18
C PHE A 37 -7.97 -7.63 2.49
N LYS A 38 -7.23 -7.58 3.61
CA LYS A 38 -7.74 -7.19 4.93
C LYS A 38 -7.11 -5.85 5.34
N PRO A 39 -7.80 -5.00 6.13
CA PRO A 39 -7.23 -3.77 6.67
C PRO A 39 -5.86 -4.00 7.31
N GLY A 40 -4.91 -3.13 6.98
CA GLY A 40 -3.51 -3.22 7.42
C GLY A 40 -2.59 -4.05 6.53
N THR A 41 -3.12 -4.88 5.62
CA THR A 41 -2.26 -5.72 4.75
C THR A 41 -1.44 -4.84 3.81
N ARG A 42 -0.14 -5.15 3.73
CA ARG A 42 0.80 -4.50 2.80
C ARG A 42 0.93 -5.32 1.53
N ILE A 43 0.73 -4.71 0.37
CA ILE A 43 0.68 -5.40 -0.92
C ILE A 43 1.30 -4.48 -1.98
N LEU A 44 2.09 -5.06 -2.89
CA LEU A 44 2.62 -4.34 -4.05
C LEU A 44 1.50 -3.77 -4.92
N LEU A 45 1.64 -2.53 -5.37
CA LEU A 45 0.61 -1.80 -6.10
C LEU A 45 0.14 -2.56 -7.37
N GLY A 46 1.06 -3.22 -8.06
CA GLY A 46 0.78 -4.02 -9.26
C GLY A 46 -0.11 -5.24 -9.04
N LEU A 47 -0.36 -5.62 -7.78
CA LEU A 47 -1.22 -6.74 -7.39
C LEU A 47 -2.62 -6.27 -6.95
N ILE A 48 -2.82 -4.97 -6.80
CA ILE A 48 -4.07 -4.37 -6.32
C ILE A 48 -5.06 -4.26 -7.49
N LYS A 49 -6.32 -4.67 -7.24
CA LYS A 49 -7.41 -4.41 -8.19
C LYS A 49 -7.73 -2.92 -8.23
N GLN A 50 -8.04 -2.41 -9.42
CA GLN A 50 -8.59 -1.05 -9.58
C GLN A 50 -9.78 -0.86 -8.62
N ARG A 51 -9.91 0.34 -8.04
CA ARG A 51 -10.94 0.76 -7.06
C ARG A 51 -10.73 0.38 -5.58
N LEU A 52 -9.64 -0.31 -5.23
CA LEU A 52 -9.31 -0.50 -3.81
C LEU A 52 -8.83 0.83 -3.19
N VAL A 53 -9.18 1.02 -1.91
CA VAL A 53 -8.76 2.16 -1.10
C VAL A 53 -7.54 1.74 -0.28
N PHE A 54 -6.51 2.58 -0.26
CA PHE A 54 -5.27 2.32 0.46
C PHE A 54 -4.71 3.62 1.08
N SER A 55 -3.82 3.44 2.03
CA SER A 55 -3.06 4.50 2.68
C SER A 55 -1.60 4.05 2.86
N GLN A 56 -0.71 4.97 3.19
CA GLN A 56 0.72 4.72 3.37
C GLN A 56 1.40 4.12 2.12
N ILE A 57 1.35 4.86 1.01
CA ILE A 57 2.05 4.46 -0.21
C ILE A 57 3.53 4.78 -0.04
N THR A 58 4.40 3.82 -0.30
CA THR A 58 5.84 4.06 -0.37
C THR A 58 6.25 4.15 -1.82
N LYS A 59 6.53 5.36 -2.31
CA LYS A 59 7.14 5.54 -3.64
C LYS A 59 8.65 5.38 -3.50
N ILE A 60 9.20 4.44 -4.26
CA ILE A 60 10.64 4.24 -4.37
C ILE A 60 11.12 5.08 -5.55
N PHE A 61 12.03 6.02 -5.30
CA PHE A 61 12.71 6.78 -6.36
C PHE A 61 14.02 6.11 -6.74
N LEU A 62 14.65 6.60 -7.81
CA LEU A 62 16.04 6.28 -8.14
C LEU A 62 16.92 6.58 -6.91
N GLU A 63 17.94 5.74 -6.66
CA GLU A 63 18.88 5.82 -5.53
C GLU A 63 18.35 5.41 -4.14
N ASN A 64 17.33 4.54 -4.07
CA ASN A 64 16.73 4.06 -2.81
C ASN A 64 16.05 5.15 -1.95
N ASP A 65 15.85 6.35 -2.48
CA ASP A 65 15.12 7.37 -1.76
C ASP A 65 13.62 7.00 -1.69
N ARG A 66 13.01 7.14 -0.50
CA ARG A 66 11.66 6.64 -0.22
C ARG A 66 10.78 7.78 0.25
N ALA A 67 9.84 8.22 -0.58
CA ALA A 67 8.75 9.06 -0.11
C ALA A 67 7.55 8.23 0.32
N CYS A 68 6.98 8.57 1.47
CA CYS A 68 5.73 7.99 1.92
C CYS A 68 4.59 8.99 1.77
N PHE A 69 3.58 8.65 0.99
CA PHE A 69 2.37 9.46 0.80
C PHE A 69 1.22 8.91 1.65
N VAL A 70 0.24 9.78 1.95
CA VAL A 70 -1.03 9.37 2.60
C VAL A 70 -0.79 8.73 3.98
N ARG A 71 0.05 9.39 4.81
CA ARG A 71 0.37 8.96 6.19
C ARG A 71 -0.43 9.70 7.27
N ALA A 72 -1.05 10.81 6.94
CA ALA A 72 -1.83 11.59 7.89
C ALA A 72 -3.08 10.82 8.35
N ALA A 73 -3.51 11.06 9.59
CA ALA A 73 -4.69 10.41 10.15
C ALA A 73 -5.92 10.67 9.28
N GLY A 74 -6.70 9.62 9.00
CA GLY A 74 -7.92 9.70 8.19
C GLY A 74 -7.69 9.87 6.68
N THR A 75 -6.43 9.92 6.21
CA THR A 75 -6.16 10.04 4.77
C THR A 75 -6.11 8.69 4.07
N TYR A 76 -6.66 8.65 2.86
CA TYR A 76 -6.68 7.49 1.98
C TYR A 76 -6.73 7.94 0.52
N THR A 77 -6.42 7.04 -0.40
CA THR A 77 -6.53 7.28 -1.84
C THR A 77 -6.97 6.01 -2.57
N ARG A 78 -7.23 6.14 -3.88
CA ARG A 78 -7.56 5.06 -4.80
C ARG A 78 -6.69 5.12 -6.04
N ILE A 79 -6.45 3.96 -6.66
CA ILE A 79 -5.91 3.86 -8.02
C ILE A 79 -7.06 4.14 -8.98
N PHE A 80 -6.85 5.09 -9.88
CA PHE A 80 -7.79 5.41 -10.95
C PHE A 80 -7.50 4.58 -12.19
N GLN A 81 -6.22 4.49 -12.55
CA GLN A 81 -5.79 3.83 -13.78
C GLN A 81 -4.47 3.10 -13.56
N ILE A 82 -4.32 1.96 -14.23
CA ILE A 82 -3.10 1.16 -14.23
C ILE A 82 -2.61 1.10 -15.67
N HIS A 83 -1.43 1.67 -15.92
CA HIS A 83 -0.73 1.67 -17.20
C HIS A 83 0.34 0.57 -17.16
N ARG A 84 -0.08 -0.68 -17.41
CA ARG A 84 0.81 -1.85 -17.31
C ARG A 84 2.01 -1.75 -18.24
N ASP A 85 1.82 -1.19 -19.42
CA ASP A 85 2.85 -1.04 -20.44
C ASP A 85 3.98 -0.10 -19.98
N LEU A 86 3.67 0.86 -19.12
CA LEU A 86 4.62 1.80 -18.54
C LEU A 86 5.12 1.37 -17.15
N GLY A 87 4.57 0.30 -16.58
CA GLY A 87 4.86 -0.08 -15.19
C GLY A 87 4.37 0.94 -14.15
N LEU A 88 3.35 1.74 -14.48
CA LEU A 88 2.85 2.84 -13.65
C LEU A 88 1.36 2.69 -13.31
N ALA A 89 0.95 3.32 -12.22
CA ALA A 89 -0.44 3.56 -11.87
C ALA A 89 -0.66 5.03 -11.48
N THR A 90 -1.85 5.53 -11.79
CA THR A 90 -2.26 6.90 -11.49
C THR A 90 -3.18 6.90 -10.28
N CYS A 91 -2.84 7.71 -9.29
CA CYS A 91 -3.65 7.92 -8.09
C CYS A 91 -3.92 9.41 -7.88
N LYS A 92 -5.00 9.74 -7.15
CA LYS A 92 -5.29 11.12 -6.72
C LYS A 92 -5.06 11.23 -5.23
N LEU A 93 -4.06 12.01 -4.83
CA LEU A 93 -3.76 12.25 -3.43
C LEU A 93 -4.93 12.95 -2.71
N PRO A 94 -4.98 12.91 -1.37
CA PRO A 94 -5.98 13.66 -0.59
C PRO A 94 -6.01 15.17 -0.89
N SER A 95 -4.89 15.74 -1.34
CA SER A 95 -4.81 17.14 -1.80
C SER A 95 -5.54 17.40 -3.12
N GLY A 96 -6.01 16.36 -3.81
CA GLY A 96 -6.57 16.44 -5.16
C GLY A 96 -5.52 16.36 -6.27
N LEU A 97 -4.22 16.31 -5.95
CA LEU A 97 -3.15 16.22 -6.92
C LEU A 97 -3.04 14.80 -7.51
N GLU A 98 -2.90 14.69 -8.82
CA GLU A 98 -2.72 13.40 -9.51
C GLU A 98 -1.24 13.03 -9.58
N VAL A 99 -0.91 11.80 -9.17
CA VAL A 99 0.46 11.30 -9.08
C VAL A 99 0.58 9.94 -9.74
N TYR A 100 1.67 9.77 -10.49
CA TYR A 100 2.12 8.49 -11.02
C TYR A 100 3.02 7.78 -10.00
N ILE A 101 2.69 6.51 -9.74
CA ILE A 101 3.39 5.61 -8.83
C ILE A 101 3.77 4.35 -9.62
N ALA A 102 4.96 3.81 -9.37
CA ALA A 102 5.40 2.58 -10.00
C ALA A 102 4.65 1.36 -9.43
N LEU A 103 4.44 0.33 -10.26
CA LEU A 103 3.66 -0.85 -9.86
C LEU A 103 4.39 -1.76 -8.86
N ASP A 104 5.68 -1.56 -8.66
CA ASP A 104 6.54 -2.23 -7.68
C ASP A 104 6.59 -1.51 -6.32
N SER A 105 5.89 -0.39 -6.18
CA SER A 105 5.72 0.37 -4.94
C SER A 105 4.71 -0.25 -3.97
#